data_AF-A0A381RS64-F1
#
_entry.id   AF-A0A381RS64-F1
#
_cell.length_a   1.000
_cell.length_b   1.000
_cell.length_c   1.000
_cell.angle_alpha   90.00
_cell.angle_beta   90.00
_cell.angle_gamma   90.00
#
_symmetry.space_group_name_H-M   'P 1'
#
loop_
_entity.id
_entity.type
_entity.pdbx_description
1 polymer ?
#
loop_
_entity_poly.entity_id
_entity_poly.type
_entity_poly.pdbx_seq_one_letter_code
_entity_poly.pdbx_strand_id
1 'polypeptide(L)'
;MSKAIVLLSGGLDSTTVLAIAIDRGYEISVLTFNYGQRHDFEIDCAKDIVAHFNIKTHHITNIDLGSIGGSALTDDLDVPKDRDLDEMNSEIPITYVPARNTI
;
A
#
# COMPACT_ATOMS: atom_id res chain seq x y z
N MET A 1 -7.06 -28.21 -0.46
CA MET A 1 -7.24 -26.76 -0.68
C MET A 1 -5.92 -26.18 -1.13
N SER A 2 -5.92 -25.32 -2.14
CA SER A 2 -4.71 -24.58 -2.54
C SER A 2 -4.51 -23.39 -1.61
N LYS A 3 -3.26 -23.10 -1.26
CA LYS A 3 -2.90 -21.96 -0.41
C LYS A 3 -2.57 -20.75 -1.27
N ALA A 4 -2.91 -19.56 -0.79
CA ALA A 4 -2.54 -18.31 -1.42
C ALA A 4 -2.07 -17.30 -0.38
N ILE A 5 -1.14 -16.44 -0.80
CA ILE A 5 -0.73 -15.27 -0.04
C ILE A 5 -1.24 -14.05 -0.78
N VAL A 6 -1.98 -13.18 -0.08
CA VAL A 6 -2.46 -11.91 -0.63
C VAL A 6 -1.69 -10.77 0.01
N LEU A 7 -1.08 -9.93 -0.82
CA LEU A 7 -0.49 -8.67 -0.38
C LEU A 7 -1.61 -7.67 -0.15
N LEU A 8 -1.86 -7.30 1.11
CA LEU A 8 -2.98 -6.43 1.49
C LEU A 8 -2.44 -5.09 2.00
N SER A 9 -2.63 -4.04 1.18
CA SER A 9 -2.27 -2.67 1.52
C SER A 9 -3.35 -1.93 2.31
N GLY A 10 -4.57 -2.45 2.38
CA GLY A 10 -5.73 -1.73 2.92
C GLY A 10 -6.49 -0.90 1.87
N GLY A 11 -5.98 -0.83 0.64
CA GLY A 11 -6.64 -0.16 -0.50
C GLY A 11 -7.67 -1.04 -1.22
N LEU A 12 -8.41 -0.41 -2.15
CA LEU A 12 -9.49 -1.06 -2.91
C LEU A 12 -9.02 -2.27 -3.73
N ASP A 13 -7.90 -2.12 -4.46
CA ASP A 13 -7.44 -3.16 -5.39
C ASP A 13 -7.00 -4.43 -4.66
N SER A 14 -6.22 -4.27 -3.59
CA SER A 14 -5.74 -5.41 -2.79
C SER A 14 -6.89 -6.10 -2.03
N THR A 15 -7.88 -5.32 -1.59
CA THR A 15 -9.12 -5.86 -0.99
C THR A 15 -9.94 -6.66 -2.02
N THR A 16 -10.01 -6.19 -3.26
CA THR A 16 -10.73 -6.87 -4.34
C THR A 16 -10.07 -8.20 -4.67
N VAL A 17 -8.74 -8.24 -4.78
CA VAL A 17 -7.98 -9.48 -4.98
C VAL A 17 -8.23 -10.47 -3.84
N LEU A 18 -8.26 -9.98 -2.60
CA LEU A 18 -8.56 -10.82 -1.44
C LEU A 18 -9.95 -11.47 -1.56
N ALA A 19 -10.97 -10.69 -1.86
CA ALA A 19 -12.34 -11.18 -2.00
C ALA A 19 -12.45 -12.24 -3.11
N ILE A 20 -11.79 -12.01 -4.26
CA ILE A 20 -11.75 -12.98 -5.38
C ILE A 20 -11.04 -14.28 -4.95
N ALA A 21 -9.95 -14.19 -4.19
CA ALA A 21 -9.22 -15.36 -3.74
C ALA A 21 -10.05 -16.20 -2.74
N ILE A 22 -10.81 -15.54 -1.86
CA ILE A 22 -11.75 -16.20 -0.95
C ILE A 22 -12.87 -16.90 -1.74
N ASP A 23 -13.49 -16.21 -2.70
CA ASP A 23 -14.56 -16.75 -3.55
C ASP A 23 -14.11 -17.99 -4.33
N ARG A 24 -12.84 -18.02 -4.77
CA ARG A 24 -12.23 -19.17 -5.43
C ARG A 24 -11.85 -20.33 -4.49
N GLY A 25 -12.09 -20.21 -3.18
CA GLY A 25 -11.91 -21.28 -2.20
C GLY A 25 -10.46 -21.54 -1.79
N TYR A 26 -9.59 -20.52 -1.86
CA TYR A 26 -8.21 -20.65 -1.37
C TYR A 26 -8.14 -20.57 0.17
N GLU A 27 -7.15 -21.26 0.75
CA GLU A 27 -6.71 -21.02 2.11
C GLU A 27 -5.79 -19.79 2.11
N ILE A 28 -6.29 -18.67 2.63
CA ILE A 28 -5.61 -17.37 2.54
C ILE A 28 -4.72 -17.09 3.75
N SER A 29 -3.50 -16.65 3.47
CA SER A 29 -2.67 -15.85 4.38
C SER A 29 -2.52 -14.44 3.83
N VAL A 30 -2.51 -13.44 4.70
CA VAL A 30 -2.36 -12.03 4.33
C VAL A 30 -1.00 -11.51 4.76
N LEU A 31 -0.36 -10.73 3.88
CA LEU A 31 0.88 -10.02 4.16
C LEU A 31 0.68 -8.51 3.90
N THR A 32 0.91 -7.69 4.91
CA THR A 32 0.90 -6.22 4.80
C THR A 32 2.31 -5.70 5.03
N PHE A 33 2.77 -4.77 4.21
CA PHE A 33 4.05 -4.10 4.42
C PHE A 33 3.83 -2.77 5.14
N ASN A 34 4.59 -2.57 6.20
CA ASN A 34 4.75 -1.27 6.83
C ASN A 34 6.09 -0.67 6.38
N TYR A 35 6.02 0.35 5.55
CA TYR A 35 7.21 1.00 4.98
C TYR A 35 7.80 2.11 5.86
N GLY A 36 7.26 2.34 7.06
CA GLY A 36 7.65 3.47 7.92
C GLY A 36 7.05 4.81 7.47
N GLN A 37 6.06 4.79 6.58
CA GLN A 37 5.34 5.97 6.11
C GLN A 37 4.55 6.63 7.25
N ARG A 38 4.47 7.99 7.25
CA ARG A 38 3.89 8.81 8.34
C ARG A 38 2.42 8.52 8.71
N HIS A 39 1.68 7.76 7.89
CA HIS A 39 0.25 7.49 8.10
C HIS A 39 -0.05 6.00 8.23
N ASP A 40 -0.38 5.58 9.46
CA ASP A 40 -0.78 4.20 9.81
C ASP A 40 -2.19 3.82 9.32
N PHE A 41 -2.94 4.77 8.74
CA PHE A 41 -4.34 4.57 8.34
C PHE A 41 -4.53 3.38 7.38
N GLU A 42 -3.61 3.18 6.44
CA GLU A 42 -3.65 2.05 5.51
C GLU A 42 -3.50 0.70 6.22
N ILE A 43 -2.63 0.64 7.24
CA ILE A 43 -2.38 -0.56 8.04
C ILE A 43 -3.62 -0.89 8.88
N ASP A 44 -4.27 0.12 9.47
CA ASP A 44 -5.49 -0.08 10.23
C ASP A 44 -6.64 -0.56 9.33
N CYS A 45 -6.80 0.01 8.14
CA CYS A 45 -7.73 -0.50 7.14
C CYS A 45 -7.46 -1.98 6.81
N ALA A 46 -6.19 -2.36 6.62
CA ALA A 46 -5.83 -3.75 6.35
C ALA A 46 -6.23 -4.70 7.50
N LYS A 47 -6.05 -4.29 8.76
CA LYS A 47 -6.50 -5.06 9.94
C LYS A 47 -8.02 -5.22 9.95
N ASP A 48 -8.77 -4.15 9.69
CA ASP A 48 -10.23 -4.17 9.67
C ASP A 48 -10.76 -5.10 8.57
N ILE A 49 -10.14 -5.08 7.38
CA ILE A 49 -10.47 -5.99 6.28
C ILE A 49 -10.19 -7.45 6.66
N VAL A 50 -9.03 -7.74 7.25
CA VAL A 50 -8.68 -9.10 7.74
C VAL A 50 -9.69 -9.60 8.76
N ALA A 51 -10.09 -8.74 9.70
CA ALA A 51 -11.11 -9.06 10.70
C ALA A 51 -12.48 -9.32 10.04
N HIS A 52 -12.89 -8.47 9.08
CA HIS A 52 -14.13 -8.62 8.34
C HIS A 52 -14.24 -9.98 7.63
N PHE A 53 -13.16 -10.41 6.97
CA PHE A 53 -13.11 -11.70 6.28
C PHE A 53 -12.73 -12.89 7.18
N ASN A 54 -12.55 -12.69 8.49
CA ASN A 54 -12.15 -13.72 9.46
C ASN A 54 -10.89 -14.50 9.08
N ILE A 55 -9.89 -13.80 8.52
CA ILE A 55 -8.63 -14.43 8.09
C ILE A 55 -7.75 -14.69 9.32
N LYS A 56 -7.30 -15.93 9.47
CA LYS A 56 -6.55 -16.36 10.67
C LYS A 56 -5.08 -15.96 10.65
N THR A 57 -4.52 -15.71 9.47
CA THR A 57 -3.10 -15.47 9.28
C THR A 57 -2.88 -14.11 8.64
N HIS A 58 -2.52 -13.12 9.47
CA HIS A 58 -2.13 -11.79 9.01
C HIS A 58 -0.74 -11.47 9.53
N HIS A 59 0.21 -11.36 8.60
CA HIS A 59 1.57 -10.94 8.89
C HIS A 59 1.75 -9.48 8.46
N ILE A 60 2.24 -8.66 9.37
CA ILE A 60 2.66 -7.29 9.05
C ILE A 60 4.19 -7.27 9.11
N THR A 61 4.83 -6.95 8.00
CA THR A 61 6.29 -6.90 7.88
C THR A 61 6.73 -5.45 7.78
N ASN A 62 7.60 -5.04 8.69
CA ASN A 62 8.24 -3.73 8.64
C ASN A 62 9.39 -3.78 7.63
N ILE A 63 9.39 -2.88 6.66
CA ILE A 63 10.49 -2.67 5.71
C ILE A 63 10.95 -1.23 5.87
N ASP A 64 12.22 -1.03 6.21
CA ASP A 64 12.83 0.29 6.26
C ASP A 64 13.27 0.73 4.86
N LEU A 65 12.39 1.45 4.17
CA LEU A 65 12.70 2.06 2.87
C LEU A 65 13.44 3.40 3.01
N GLY A 66 13.58 3.96 4.22
CA GLY A 66 14.34 5.20 4.44
C GLY A 66 15.82 5.05 4.05
N SER A 67 16.34 3.81 4.09
CA SER A 67 17.68 3.48 3.59
C SER A 67 17.85 3.57 2.07
N ILE A 68 16.75 3.57 1.29
CA ILE A 68 16.76 3.61 -0.18
C ILE A 68 16.55 5.06 -0.71
N GLY A 69 15.82 5.90 0.03
CA GLY A 69 15.66 7.35 -0.21
C GLY A 69 14.92 7.75 -1.50
N GLY A 70 14.68 9.05 -1.68
CA GLY A 70 14.36 9.66 -2.99
C GLY A 70 12.89 9.89 -3.32
N SER A 71 11.98 9.86 -2.34
CA SER A 71 10.55 10.13 -2.55
C SER A 71 9.92 10.85 -1.36
N ALA A 72 9.03 11.81 -1.62
CA ALA A 72 8.24 12.48 -0.58
C ALA A 72 7.24 11.55 0.14
N LEU A 73 7.12 10.30 -0.29
CA LEU A 73 6.35 9.25 0.41
C LEU A 73 7.18 8.48 1.44
N THR A 74 8.51 8.60 1.41
CA THR A 74 9.45 7.86 2.27
C THR A 74 10.45 8.75 3.02
N ASP A 75 10.57 10.03 2.63
CA ASP A 75 11.44 11.03 3.26
C ASP A 75 10.63 12.17 3.91
N ASP A 76 11.27 12.92 4.80
CA ASP A 76 10.73 14.09 5.52
C ASP A 76 10.63 15.33 4.60
N LEU A 77 10.00 15.18 3.44
CA LEU A 77 9.76 16.25 2.47
C LEU A 77 8.32 16.73 2.56
N ASP A 78 8.12 18.04 2.60
CA ASP A 78 6.78 18.63 2.59
C ASP A 78 6.08 18.32 1.26
N VAL A 79 4.95 17.61 1.34
CA VAL A 79 4.09 17.37 0.18
C VAL A 79 3.46 18.71 -0.23
N PRO A 80 3.72 19.21 -1.45
CA PRO A 80 3.12 20.45 -1.91
C PRO A 80 1.60 20.32 -1.97
N LYS A 81 0.89 21.17 -1.23
CA LYS A 81 -0.57 21.31 -1.27
C LYS A 81 -0.89 22.64 -1.96
N ASP A 82 -2.03 22.70 -2.64
CA ASP A 82 -2.59 23.95 -3.20
C ASP A 82 -1.71 24.66 -4.25
N ARG A 83 -1.05 23.90 -5.14
CA ARG A 83 -0.29 24.46 -6.28
C ARG A 83 -1.24 24.99 -7.36
N ASP A 84 -0.87 26.11 -7.98
CA ASP A 84 -1.57 26.64 -9.16
C ASP A 84 -1.32 25.74 -10.39
N LEU A 85 -2.24 25.76 -11.35
CA LEU A 85 -2.15 24.98 -12.60
C LEU A 85 -0.86 25.29 -13.38
N ASP A 86 -0.42 26.54 -13.38
CA ASP A 86 0.81 26.96 -14.05
C ASP A 86 2.06 26.33 -13.37
N GLU A 87 2.07 26.24 -12.04
CA GLU A 87 3.15 25.59 -11.26
C GLU A 87 3.13 24.07 -11.38
N MET A 88 1.94 23.48 -11.56
CA MET A 88 1.81 22.04 -11.82
C MET A 88 2.36 21.65 -13.20
N ASN A 89 2.33 22.57 -14.16
CA ASN A 89 2.80 22.36 -15.53
C ASN A 89 4.30 22.62 -15.72
N SER A 90 4.95 23.36 -14.81
CA SER A 90 6.36 23.72 -14.95
C SER A 90 7.33 22.64 -14.47
N GLU A 91 6.96 21.87 -13.43
CA GLU A 91 7.87 20.89 -12.81
C GLU A 91 7.17 19.57 -12.41
N ILE A 92 7.89 18.46 -12.59
CA ILE A 92 7.46 17.15 -12.11
C ILE A 92 7.44 17.18 -10.58
N PRO A 93 6.30 16.89 -9.92
CA PRO A 93 6.23 16.99 -8.47
C PRO A 93 7.13 15.97 -7.78
N ILE A 94 7.62 16.34 -6.60
CA ILE A 94 8.42 15.44 -5.74
C ILE A 94 7.64 14.21 -5.23
N THR A 95 6.32 14.19 -5.43
CA THR A 95 5.44 13.03 -5.17
C THR A 95 5.32 12.09 -6.37
N TYR A 96 5.90 12.45 -7.53
CA TYR A 96 5.92 11.61 -8.71
C TYR A 96 6.96 10.51 -8.58
N VAL A 97 6.54 9.26 -8.77
CA VAL A 97 7.43 8.10 -8.83
C VAL A 97 7.58 7.69 -10.29
N PRO A 98 8.76 7.89 -10.92
CA PRO A 98 9.00 7.48 -12.29
C PRO A 98 8.74 5.98 -12.50
N ALA A 99 8.16 5.63 -13.64
CA ALA A 99 7.96 4.25 -14.07
C ALA A 99 7.10 3.37 -13.13
N ARG A 100 6.25 3.97 -12.28
CA ARG A 100 5.39 3.27 -11.29
C ARG A 100 4.55 2.09 -11.84
N ASN A 101 4.32 1.99 -13.17
CA ASN A 101 3.63 0.88 -13.83
C ASN A 101 4.30 0.42 -15.14
N THR A 102 5.61 0.64 -15.33
CA THR A 102 6.27 0.19 -16.56
C THR A 102 6.60 -1.30 -16.41
N ILE A 103 6.02 -2.13 -17.27
CA ILE A 103 6.30 -3.57 -17.41
C ILE A 103 7.41 -3.73 -18.44
#